data_AF-A0A7W0R1H2-F1
#
_entry.id   AF-A0A7W0R1H2-F1
#
_cell.length_a   1.000
_cell.length_b   1.000
_cell.length_c   1.000
_cell.angle_alpha   90.00
_cell.angle_beta   90.00
_cell.angle_gamma   90.00
#
_symmetry.space_group_name_H-M   'P 1'
#
loop_
_entity.id
_entity.type
_entity.pdbx_description
1 polymer ?
#
loop_
_entity_poly.entity_id
_entity_poly.type
_entity_poly.pdbx_seq_one_letter_code
_entity_poly.pdbx_strand_id
1 'polypeptide(L)'
;MRSQHDDLNTSGAGATGAPARREFPATLPIGYVDAEGAIHRDVVLRKMTGKEEAILADRRFQRNGGKLVTELLHSCITRIGDLSPNGRSTVANMYSADRNYLLLRLRSITFGAELEATYTCPTCGDIARVTEDLDELPVTSLADGDETVEIRVELEDGYVDKDGSLHTSVVLRLPTGADEEAVSGQMRENASNGKNALLARCMKSLGDLPTHRLEALGPKIMADLTMTDRRLIDKAMNSAAPGVDLVREHECGACGRSFSASLDLSNFLALA
;
A
#
# COMPACT_ATOMS: atom_id res chain seq x y z
N MET A 1 79.52 -12.19 -6.55
CA MET A 1 79.45 -13.19 -5.46
C MET A 1 78.11 -12.95 -4.76
N ARG A 2 77.06 -13.74 -5.08
CA ARG A 2 76.46 -14.81 -4.25
C ARG A 2 76.09 -14.28 -2.84
N SER A 3 74.85 -14.26 -2.37
CA SER A 3 73.70 -15.19 -2.44
C SER A 3 72.38 -14.38 -2.28
N GLN A 4 71.20 -14.64 -2.85
CA GLN A 4 70.27 -15.80 -2.86
C GLN A 4 69.76 -16.30 -1.49
N HIS A 5 68.44 -16.55 -1.45
CA HIS A 5 67.50 -16.95 -0.37
C HIS A 5 66.86 -15.79 0.41
N ASP A 6 65.53 -15.66 0.57
CA ASP A 6 64.41 -16.59 0.34
C ASP A 6 63.10 -15.85 0.02
N ASP A 7 62.28 -16.52 -0.79
CA ASP A 7 60.86 -16.24 -1.02
C ASP A 7 60.04 -16.39 0.27
N LEU A 8 59.16 -15.42 0.54
CA LEU A 8 57.98 -15.64 1.38
C LEU A 8 56.80 -14.87 0.76
N ASN A 9 56.13 -15.59 -0.13
CA ASN A 9 54.76 -15.36 -0.52
C ASN A 9 53.85 -15.79 0.65
N THR A 10 53.12 -14.86 1.25
CA THR A 10 51.93 -15.19 2.04
C THR A 10 50.87 -14.11 1.84
N SER A 11 50.04 -14.36 0.83
CA SER A 11 48.59 -14.20 0.84
C SER A 11 48.01 -13.79 2.20
N GLY A 12 47.55 -12.54 2.29
CA GLY A 12 46.81 -11.99 3.43
C GLY A 12 45.50 -11.38 2.96
N ALA A 13 44.52 -12.26 2.74
CA ALA A 13 43.08 -12.02 2.76
C ALA A 13 42.58 -10.63 2.30
N GLY A 14 42.11 -10.58 1.05
CA GLY A 14 41.04 -9.65 0.71
C GLY A 14 39.96 -9.75 1.78
N ALA A 15 39.61 -8.61 2.37
CA ALA A 15 38.48 -8.49 3.26
C ALA A 15 37.23 -8.84 2.46
N THR A 16 36.87 -10.12 2.47
CA THR A 16 35.54 -10.59 2.11
C THR A 16 34.62 -10.00 3.16
N GLY A 17 34.10 -8.80 2.87
CA GLY A 17 33.02 -8.21 3.63
C GLY A 17 31.93 -9.25 3.75
N ALA A 18 31.55 -9.55 4.99
CA ALA A 18 30.42 -10.44 5.25
C ALA A 18 29.21 -9.98 4.43
N PRO A 19 28.44 -10.88 3.80
CA PRO A 19 27.26 -10.50 3.05
C PRO A 19 26.26 -9.74 3.95
N ALA A 20 25.57 -8.77 3.34
CA ALA A 20 24.75 -7.73 3.94
C ALA A 20 23.68 -8.26 4.93
N ARG A 21 23.97 -8.23 6.23
CA ARG A 21 23.01 -8.55 7.31
C ARG A 21 21.90 -7.48 7.49
N ARG A 22 21.65 -6.66 6.47
CA ARG A 22 20.80 -5.45 6.51
C ARG A 22 19.86 -5.29 5.32
N GLU A 23 19.89 -6.20 4.35
CA GLU A 23 19.03 -6.18 3.17
C GLU A 23 17.96 -7.26 3.26
N PHE A 24 16.71 -6.87 3.01
CA PHE A 24 15.55 -7.73 3.13
C PHE A 24 14.78 -7.66 1.80
N PRO A 25 14.95 -8.65 0.91
CA PRO A 25 14.24 -8.67 -0.35
C PRO A 25 12.75 -8.93 -0.12
N ALA A 26 11.92 -8.32 -0.97
CA ALA A 26 10.49 -8.55 -1.04
C ALA A 26 10.03 -8.41 -2.51
N THR A 27 8.90 -9.03 -2.83
CA THR A 27 8.30 -8.98 -4.17
C THR A 27 6.96 -8.28 -4.05
N LEU A 28 6.76 -7.21 -4.82
CA LEU A 28 5.53 -6.45 -4.83
C LEU A 28 4.36 -7.28 -5.37
N PRO A 29 3.20 -7.28 -4.69
CA PRO A 29 2.00 -7.95 -5.16
C PRO A 29 1.55 -7.52 -6.58
N ILE A 30 1.73 -6.26 -6.94
CA ILE A 30 1.34 -5.73 -8.26
C ILE A 30 2.60 -5.38 -9.06
N GLY A 31 3.40 -4.46 -8.55
CA GLY A 31 4.61 -3.96 -9.20
C GLY A 31 4.53 -2.47 -9.51
N TYR A 32 5.70 -1.85 -9.62
CA TYR A 32 5.85 -0.46 -10.02
C TYR A 32 6.14 -0.36 -11.52
N VAL A 33 5.35 0.42 -12.24
CA VAL A 33 5.56 0.71 -13.67
C VAL A 33 6.39 1.99 -13.79
N ASP A 34 7.53 1.93 -14.46
CA ASP A 34 8.39 3.09 -14.71
C ASP A 34 7.92 3.93 -15.92
N ALA A 35 8.68 4.97 -16.26
CA ALA A 35 8.34 5.88 -17.36
C ALA A 35 8.46 5.21 -18.74
N GLU A 36 9.29 4.16 -18.84
CA GLU A 36 9.53 3.35 -20.02
C GLU A 36 8.50 2.21 -20.16
N GLY A 37 7.63 2.02 -19.17
CA GLY A 37 6.60 0.97 -19.13
C GLY A 37 7.11 -0.36 -18.59
N ALA A 38 8.34 -0.44 -18.08
CA ALA A 38 8.86 -1.66 -17.47
C ALA A 38 8.29 -1.84 -16.06
N ILE A 39 7.97 -3.09 -15.73
CA ILE A 39 7.38 -3.46 -14.44
C ILE A 39 8.48 -3.97 -13.50
N HIS A 40 8.61 -3.30 -12.36
CA HIS A 40 9.56 -3.63 -11.29
C HIS A 40 8.81 -4.21 -10.11
N ARG A 41 9.03 -5.50 -9.81
CA ARG A 41 8.42 -6.18 -8.66
C ARG A 41 9.39 -6.44 -7.52
N ASP A 42 10.66 -6.65 -7.82
CA ASP A 42 11.64 -6.91 -6.77
C ASP A 42 12.02 -5.61 -6.06
N VAL A 43 11.98 -5.63 -4.74
CA VAL A 43 12.43 -4.51 -3.91
C VAL A 43 13.31 -5.01 -2.78
N VAL A 44 14.23 -4.15 -2.34
CA VAL A 44 15.08 -4.44 -1.18
C VAL A 44 14.83 -3.39 -0.12
N LEU A 45 14.51 -3.85 1.09
CA LEU A 45 14.32 -3.03 2.27
C LEU A 45 15.53 -3.12 3.19
N ARG A 46 15.67 -2.11 4.05
CA ARG A 46 16.47 -2.16 5.28
C ARG A 46 15.59 -1.90 6.50
N LYS A 47 16.02 -2.39 7.67
CA LYS A 47 15.38 -2.06 8.95
C LYS A 47 15.37 -0.55 9.19
N MET A 48 14.35 -0.10 9.92
CA MET A 48 14.28 1.28 10.40
C MET A 48 15.42 1.58 11.39
N THR A 49 15.81 2.84 11.45
CA THR A 49 16.77 3.40 12.39
C THR A 49 16.17 4.60 13.11
N GLY A 50 16.90 5.25 14.02
CA GLY A 50 16.46 6.50 14.66
C GLY A 50 16.11 7.63 13.67
N LYS A 51 16.62 7.57 12.43
CA LYS A 51 16.19 8.47 11.34
C LYS A 51 14.70 8.29 11.00
N GLU A 52 14.24 7.06 10.90
CA GLU A 52 12.85 6.75 10.58
C GLU A 52 11.92 6.97 11.78
N GLU A 53 12.43 6.74 13.00
CA GLU A 53 11.73 7.13 14.22
C GLU A 53 11.42 8.63 14.23
N ALA A 54 12.39 9.47 13.84
CA ALA A 54 12.17 10.92 13.70
C ALA A 54 11.13 11.28 12.62
N ILE A 55 11.03 10.50 11.53
CA ILE A 55 10.00 10.68 10.49
C ILE A 55 8.60 10.37 11.07
N LEU A 56 8.46 9.27 11.80
CA LEU A 56 7.20 8.87 12.46
C LEU A 56 6.74 9.89 13.52
N ALA A 57 7.69 10.53 14.20
CA ALA A 57 7.41 11.56 15.21
C ALA A 57 7.13 12.96 14.64
N ASP A 58 7.42 13.22 13.35
CA ASP A 58 7.25 14.55 12.77
C ASP A 58 5.75 14.87 12.56
N ARG A 59 5.27 15.88 13.30
CA ARG A 59 3.89 16.38 13.24
C ARG A 59 3.43 16.80 11.84
N ARG A 60 4.35 17.19 10.96
CA ARG A 60 4.04 17.55 9.57
C ARG A 60 3.59 16.31 8.79
N PHE A 61 4.25 15.18 9.02
CA PHE A 61 3.88 13.90 8.39
C PHE A 61 2.67 13.25 9.06
N GLN A 62 2.50 13.39 10.38
CA GLN A 62 1.29 12.91 11.07
C GLN A 62 -0.01 13.57 10.57
N ARG A 63 0.07 14.77 9.98
CA ARG A 63 -1.09 15.44 9.35
C ARG A 63 -1.41 14.91 7.95
N ASN A 64 -0.50 14.18 7.32
CA ASN A 64 -0.69 13.60 5.99
C ASN A 64 -0.10 12.19 5.97
N GLY A 65 -0.93 11.19 6.31
CA GLY A 65 -0.51 9.79 6.39
C GLY A 65 0.08 9.26 5.07
N GLY A 66 -0.43 9.70 3.92
CA GLY A 66 0.14 9.36 2.62
C GLY A 66 1.61 9.80 2.50
N LYS A 67 1.92 11.05 2.89
CA LYS A 67 3.29 11.59 2.86
C LYS A 67 4.19 10.89 3.85
N LEU A 68 3.67 10.58 5.04
CA LEU A 68 4.40 9.82 6.04
C LEU A 68 4.86 8.47 5.47
N VAL A 69 3.94 7.71 4.87
CA VAL A 69 4.23 6.41 4.25
C VAL A 69 5.26 6.55 3.13
N THR A 70 5.10 7.54 2.25
CA THR A 70 6.03 7.79 1.16
C THR A 70 7.45 8.09 1.66
N GLU A 71 7.59 8.97 2.65
CA GLU A 71 8.91 9.33 3.21
C GLU A 71 9.55 8.16 3.97
N LEU A 72 8.75 7.41 4.72
CA LEU A 72 9.22 6.25 5.47
C LEU A 72 9.75 5.17 4.52
N LEU A 73 8.94 4.76 3.54
CA LEU A 73 9.31 3.75 2.56
C LEU A 73 10.48 4.22 1.69
N HIS A 74 10.48 5.49 1.24
CA HIS A 74 11.62 6.06 0.50
C HIS A 74 12.92 5.99 1.30
N SER A 75 12.88 6.22 2.62
CA SER A 75 14.08 6.13 3.44
C SER A 75 14.57 4.68 3.62
N CYS A 76 13.67 3.69 3.59
CA CYS A 76 13.96 2.29 3.87
C CYS A 76 14.15 1.39 2.63
N ILE A 77 13.68 1.78 1.46
CA ILE A 77 13.89 1.04 0.21
C ILE A 77 15.30 1.37 -0.31
N THR A 78 16.15 0.35 -0.43
CA THR A 78 17.52 0.49 -0.93
C THR A 78 17.62 0.19 -2.43
N ARG A 79 16.69 -0.58 -3.00
CA ARG A 79 16.64 -0.93 -4.43
C ARG A 79 15.21 -1.30 -4.86
N ILE A 80 14.86 -0.95 -6.10
CA ILE A 80 13.62 -1.37 -6.78
C ILE A 80 14.04 -1.88 -8.17
N GLY A 81 13.95 -3.18 -8.40
CA GLY A 81 14.42 -3.83 -9.62
C GLY A 81 15.83 -3.38 -9.98
N ASP A 82 15.99 -2.93 -11.23
CA ASP A 82 17.22 -2.37 -11.78
C ASP A 82 17.25 -0.83 -11.75
N LEU A 83 16.29 -0.18 -11.07
CA LEU A 83 16.21 1.28 -11.00
C LEU A 83 17.33 1.87 -10.12
N SER A 84 17.94 2.94 -10.64
CA SER A 84 18.91 3.80 -9.96
C SER A 84 18.21 5.01 -9.30
N PRO A 85 18.84 5.74 -8.36
CA PRO A 85 18.26 6.05 -7.05
C PRO A 85 16.80 6.52 -7.06
N ASN A 86 16.02 5.89 -6.19
CA ASN A 86 14.57 5.96 -6.13
C ASN A 86 14.11 7.30 -5.55
N GLY A 87 13.66 8.22 -6.39
CA GLY A 87 13.06 9.47 -5.91
C GLY A 87 11.78 9.20 -5.10
N ARG A 88 11.40 10.15 -4.25
CA ARG A 88 10.11 10.06 -3.52
C ARG A 88 8.90 9.89 -4.44
N SER A 89 8.98 10.44 -5.65
CA SER A 89 7.96 10.27 -6.69
C SER A 89 7.76 8.81 -7.07
N THR A 90 8.81 8.00 -7.12
CA THR A 90 8.71 6.55 -7.40
C THR A 90 7.85 5.87 -6.35
N VAL A 91 8.13 6.10 -5.07
CA VAL A 91 7.38 5.52 -3.95
C VAL A 91 5.95 6.06 -3.85
N ALA A 92 5.74 7.36 -4.13
CA ALA A 92 4.41 7.95 -4.19
C ALA A 92 3.57 7.32 -5.30
N ASN A 93 4.17 7.00 -6.46
CA ASN A 93 3.45 6.43 -7.59
C ASN A 93 3.25 4.90 -7.50
N MET A 94 3.80 4.23 -6.48
CA MET A 94 3.46 2.83 -6.20
C MET A 94 1.98 2.71 -5.82
N TYR A 95 1.37 1.56 -6.16
CA TYR A 95 0.03 1.24 -5.73
C TYR A 95 -0.08 1.22 -4.20
N SER A 96 -1.21 1.65 -3.66
CA SER A 96 -1.48 1.62 -2.22
C SER A 96 -1.34 0.22 -1.63
N ALA A 97 -1.77 -0.81 -2.36
CA ALA A 97 -1.62 -2.20 -1.96
C ALA A 97 -0.16 -2.62 -1.76
N ASP A 98 0.70 -2.28 -2.73
CA ASP A 98 2.14 -2.53 -2.68
C ASP A 98 2.79 -1.78 -1.51
N ARG A 99 2.40 -0.51 -1.31
CA ARG A 99 2.90 0.30 -0.19
C ARG A 99 2.49 -0.30 1.16
N ASN A 100 1.24 -0.76 1.30
CA ASN A 100 0.77 -1.41 2.52
C ASN A 100 1.50 -2.73 2.80
N TYR A 101 1.72 -3.55 1.77
CA TYR A 101 2.55 -4.75 1.86
C TYR A 101 3.95 -4.42 2.36
N LEU A 102 4.62 -3.41 1.77
CA LEU A 102 5.95 -2.99 2.20
C LEU A 102 5.99 -2.43 3.62
N LEU A 103 4.96 -1.72 4.07
CA LEU A 103 4.90 -1.24 5.45
C LEU A 103 4.81 -2.40 6.45
N LEU A 104 4.00 -3.42 6.16
CA LEU A 104 3.89 -4.63 6.98
C LEU A 104 5.23 -5.37 7.05
N ARG A 105 5.88 -5.57 5.90
CA ARG A 105 7.22 -6.17 5.83
C ARG A 105 8.25 -5.33 6.59
N LEU A 106 8.25 -4.00 6.42
CA LEU A 106 9.17 -3.10 7.11
C LEU A 106 9.00 -3.17 8.63
N ARG A 107 7.77 -3.23 9.12
CA ARG A 107 7.47 -3.42 10.54
C ARG A 107 7.98 -4.78 11.02
N SER A 108 7.64 -5.86 10.31
CA SER A 108 8.07 -7.23 10.65
C SER A 108 9.59 -7.34 10.76
N ILE A 109 10.34 -6.90 9.75
CA ILE A 109 11.81 -6.99 9.78
C ILE A 109 12.44 -6.12 10.87
N THR A 110 11.78 -5.03 11.29
CA THR A 110 12.32 -4.09 12.28
C THR A 110 12.03 -4.54 13.70
N PHE A 111 10.78 -4.91 14.01
CA PHE A 111 10.31 -5.16 15.37
C PHE A 111 9.95 -6.62 15.66
N GLY A 112 9.95 -7.49 14.65
CA GLY A 112 9.44 -8.84 14.73
C GLY A 112 8.08 -8.98 14.04
N ALA A 113 7.80 -10.20 13.59
CA ALA A 113 6.58 -10.53 12.87
C ALA A 113 5.35 -10.57 13.78
N GLU A 114 5.53 -10.78 15.08
CA GLU A 114 4.44 -10.83 16.06
C GLU A 114 3.77 -9.45 16.23
N LEU A 115 2.44 -9.43 16.18
CA LEU A 115 1.60 -8.27 16.47
C LEU A 115 0.45 -8.65 17.40
N GLU A 116 0.45 -8.08 18.59
CA GLU A 116 -0.71 -8.13 19.48
C GLU A 116 -1.89 -7.36 18.86
N ALA A 117 -2.97 -8.09 18.57
CA ALA A 117 -4.20 -7.58 17.99
C ALA A 117 -5.37 -7.78 18.95
N THR A 118 -6.36 -6.89 18.85
CA THR A 118 -7.57 -6.95 19.67
C THR A 118 -8.80 -6.97 18.77
N TYR A 119 -9.68 -7.94 19.00
CA TYR A 119 -10.89 -8.14 18.23
C TYR A 119 -12.13 -8.11 19.14
N THR A 120 -13.15 -7.35 18.75
CA THR A 120 -14.39 -7.23 19.51
C THR A 120 -15.48 -8.07 18.85
N CYS A 121 -16.03 -9.03 19.59
CA CYS A 121 -17.14 -9.85 19.11
C CYS A 121 -18.38 -8.96 18.86
N PRO A 122 -18.94 -8.94 17.64
CA PRO A 122 -20.06 -8.07 17.31
C PRO A 122 -21.37 -8.47 18.00
N THR A 123 -21.46 -9.69 18.54
CA THR A 123 -22.72 -10.18 19.13
C THR A 123 -22.82 -10.05 20.63
N CYS A 124 -21.72 -10.18 21.37
CA CYS A 124 -21.72 -10.05 22.84
C CYS A 124 -20.75 -9.00 23.38
N GLY A 125 -19.95 -8.37 22.53
CA GLY A 125 -19.00 -7.32 22.92
C GLY A 125 -17.74 -7.83 23.63
N ASP A 126 -17.56 -9.15 23.75
CA ASP A 126 -16.35 -9.72 24.35
C ASP A 126 -15.10 -9.41 23.52
N ILE A 127 -13.97 -9.26 24.19
CA ILE A 127 -12.71 -8.81 23.59
C ILE A 127 -11.70 -9.96 23.58
N ALA A 128 -11.36 -10.43 22.39
CA ALA A 128 -10.28 -11.37 22.17
C ALA A 128 -8.95 -10.63 21.95
N ARG A 129 -7.88 -11.11 22.59
CA ARG A 129 -6.51 -10.69 22.29
C ARG A 129 -5.81 -11.85 21.61
N VAL A 130 -5.19 -11.59 20.47
CA VAL A 130 -4.55 -12.60 19.63
C VAL A 130 -3.21 -12.04 19.16
N THR A 131 -2.17 -12.87 19.20
CA THR A 131 -0.88 -12.55 18.57
C THR A 131 -0.93 -13.00 17.12
N GLU A 132 -0.92 -12.05 16.20
CA GLU A 132 -0.88 -12.29 14.75
C GLU A 132 0.56 -12.40 14.27
N ASP A 133 0.85 -13.34 13.37
CA ASP A 133 2.10 -13.38 12.63
C ASP A 133 1.94 -12.62 11.30
N LEU A 134 2.66 -11.50 11.17
CA LEU A 134 2.60 -10.63 10.00
C LEU A 134 3.28 -11.21 8.76
N ASP A 135 4.17 -12.18 8.92
CA ASP A 135 4.84 -12.85 7.78
C ASP A 135 3.96 -13.97 7.20
N GLU A 136 2.97 -14.45 7.97
CA GLU A 136 2.01 -15.49 7.54
C GLU A 136 0.71 -14.93 6.94
N LEU A 137 0.60 -13.61 6.81
CA LEU A 137 -0.58 -12.97 6.20
C LEU A 137 -0.78 -13.44 4.75
N PRO A 138 -2.01 -13.82 4.34
CA PRO A 138 -2.28 -14.14 2.95
C PRO A 138 -2.01 -12.92 2.06
N VAL A 139 -1.28 -13.12 0.96
CA VAL A 139 -1.01 -12.09 -0.03
C VAL A 139 -1.45 -12.57 -1.40
N THR A 140 -2.38 -11.83 -2.01
CA THR A 140 -2.77 -12.05 -3.40
C THR A 140 -1.91 -11.19 -4.29
N SER A 141 -1.22 -11.80 -5.25
CA SER A 141 -0.42 -11.09 -6.25
C SER A 141 -1.12 -11.13 -7.60
N LEU A 142 -0.86 -10.13 -8.43
CA LEU A 142 -1.27 -10.08 -9.82
C LEU A 142 -0.53 -11.19 -10.60
N ALA A 143 -1.22 -11.87 -11.52
CA ALA A 143 -0.60 -12.90 -12.34
C ALA A 143 0.53 -12.32 -13.22
N ASP A 144 1.45 -13.18 -13.64
CA ASP A 144 2.51 -12.79 -14.58
C ASP A 144 1.90 -12.47 -15.95
N GLY A 145 2.18 -11.25 -16.45
CA GLY A 145 1.68 -10.75 -17.74
C GLY A 145 0.44 -9.86 -17.67
N ASP A 146 -0.21 -9.75 -16.51
CA ASP A 146 -1.18 -8.67 -16.28
C ASP A 146 -0.40 -7.38 -15.99
N GLU A 147 -0.67 -6.31 -16.76
CA GLU A 147 0.08 -5.05 -16.66
C GLU A 147 -0.66 -4.01 -15.83
N THR A 148 -2.00 -4.03 -15.82
CA THR A 148 -2.83 -3.09 -15.06
C THR A 148 -4.14 -3.71 -14.61
N VAL A 149 -4.59 -3.37 -13.39
CA VAL A 149 -5.93 -3.71 -12.92
C VAL A 149 -6.89 -2.59 -13.32
N GLU A 150 -7.67 -2.83 -14.37
CA GLU A 150 -8.80 -1.96 -14.74
C GLU A 150 -10.09 -2.48 -14.14
N ILE A 151 -10.69 -1.66 -13.28
CA ILE A 151 -11.88 -2.00 -12.52
C ILE A 151 -13.06 -1.41 -13.28
N ARG A 152 -13.79 -2.28 -13.98
CA ARG A 152 -14.99 -1.90 -14.75
C ARG A 152 -16.22 -2.11 -13.88
N VAL A 153 -17.05 -1.08 -13.76
CA VAL A 153 -18.27 -1.09 -12.98
C VAL A 153 -19.42 -0.59 -13.84
N GLU A 154 -20.45 -1.41 -13.99
CA GLU A 154 -21.74 -0.96 -14.52
C GLU A 154 -22.59 -0.45 -13.35
N LEU A 155 -23.02 0.79 -13.47
CA LEU A 155 -23.89 1.51 -12.55
C LEU A 155 -25.35 1.15 -12.84
N GLU A 156 -26.16 1.10 -11.79
CA GLU A 156 -27.59 0.82 -11.86
C GLU A 156 -28.37 2.08 -12.23
N ASP A 157 -28.12 3.19 -11.52
CA ASP A 157 -28.83 4.46 -11.75
C ASP A 157 -28.03 5.39 -12.67
N GLY A 158 -26.70 5.34 -12.61
CA GLY A 158 -25.78 6.12 -13.44
C GLY A 158 -25.63 7.58 -13.01
N TYR A 159 -24.81 8.30 -13.77
CA TYR A 159 -24.57 9.74 -13.60
C TYR A 159 -25.21 10.52 -14.75
N VAL A 160 -26.06 11.49 -14.42
CA VAL A 160 -26.63 12.41 -15.41
C VAL A 160 -25.76 13.68 -15.48
N ASP A 161 -25.19 13.95 -16.66
CA ASP A 161 -24.38 15.13 -16.86
C ASP A 161 -25.22 16.42 -17.02
N LYS A 162 -24.55 17.56 -17.15
CA LYS A 162 -25.24 18.85 -17.32
C LYS A 162 -26.02 18.98 -18.62
N ASP A 163 -25.67 18.19 -19.62
CA ASP A 163 -26.32 18.18 -20.93
C ASP A 163 -27.50 17.18 -20.94
N GLY A 164 -27.75 16.49 -19.83
CA GLY A 164 -28.84 15.52 -19.66
C GLY A 164 -28.49 14.10 -20.13
N SER A 165 -27.23 13.84 -20.48
CA SER A 165 -26.76 12.53 -20.91
C SER A 165 -26.54 11.61 -19.71
N LEU A 166 -27.03 10.37 -19.81
CA LEU A 166 -26.88 9.36 -18.77
C LEU A 166 -25.62 8.51 -19.03
N HIS A 167 -24.75 8.43 -18.04
CA HIS A 167 -23.53 7.63 -18.05
C HIS A 167 -23.63 6.48 -17.04
N THR A 168 -23.61 5.25 -17.51
CA THR A 168 -23.80 4.06 -16.65
C THR A 168 -22.54 3.21 -16.49
N SER A 169 -21.45 3.47 -17.23
CA SER A 169 -20.23 2.69 -17.11
C SER A 169 -19.11 3.49 -16.47
N VAL A 170 -18.34 2.87 -15.57
CA VAL A 170 -17.18 3.49 -14.92
C VAL A 170 -15.97 2.58 -15.08
N VAL A 171 -14.83 3.18 -15.43
CA VAL A 171 -13.54 2.50 -15.36
C VAL A 171 -12.67 3.18 -14.33
N LEU A 172 -12.14 2.42 -13.37
CA LEU A 172 -11.18 2.88 -12.37
C LEU A 172 -9.85 2.15 -12.48
N ARG A 173 -8.79 2.78 -11.99
CA ARG A 173 -7.52 2.14 -11.63
C ARG A 173 -7.43 1.97 -10.12
N LEU A 174 -6.51 1.12 -9.66
CA LEU A 174 -6.14 1.07 -8.26
C LEU A 174 -5.52 2.39 -7.77
N PRO A 175 -5.71 2.75 -6.49
CA PRO A 175 -5.12 3.95 -5.91
C PRO A 175 -3.60 3.82 -5.77
N THR A 176 -2.91 4.96 -5.86
CA THR A 176 -1.48 5.09 -5.60
C THR A 176 -1.23 5.92 -4.34
N GLY A 177 -0.01 5.91 -3.83
CA GLY A 177 0.38 6.80 -2.74
C GLY A 177 0.17 8.29 -3.03
N ALA A 178 0.40 8.72 -4.27
CA ALA A 178 0.19 10.09 -4.71
C ALA A 178 -1.28 10.49 -4.59
N ASP A 179 -2.22 9.56 -4.78
CA ASP A 179 -3.64 9.82 -4.57
C ASP A 179 -3.97 10.00 -3.10
N GLU A 180 -3.46 9.12 -2.23
CA GLU A 180 -3.64 9.22 -0.77
C GLU A 180 -3.05 10.51 -0.20
N GLU A 181 -1.86 10.90 -0.67
CA GLU A 181 -1.22 12.15 -0.31
C GLU A 181 -2.11 13.36 -0.64
N ALA A 182 -2.69 13.34 -1.85
CA ALA A 182 -3.52 14.41 -2.37
C ALA A 182 -4.87 14.54 -1.64
N VAL A 183 -5.43 13.45 -1.13
CA VAL A 183 -6.75 13.46 -0.44
C VAL A 183 -6.66 13.48 1.08
N SER A 184 -5.46 13.38 1.65
CA SER A 184 -5.22 13.31 3.09
C SER A 184 -5.91 14.42 3.90
N GLY A 185 -5.97 15.65 3.36
CA GLY A 185 -6.67 16.77 3.97
C GLY A 185 -8.17 16.51 4.08
N GLN A 186 -8.80 16.13 2.97
CA GLN A 186 -10.23 15.78 2.94
C GLN A 186 -10.55 14.57 3.83
N MET A 187 -9.71 13.53 3.84
CA MET A 187 -9.92 12.35 4.69
C MET A 187 -9.96 12.69 6.18
N ARG A 188 -9.10 13.61 6.63
CA ARG A 188 -9.07 14.07 8.02
C ARG A 188 -10.29 14.89 8.42
N GLU A 189 -10.77 15.73 7.50
CA GLU A 189 -11.95 16.56 7.76
C GLU A 189 -13.21 15.70 7.79
N ASN A 190 -13.36 14.80 6.83
CA ASN A 190 -14.49 13.90 6.73
C ASN A 190 -14.11 12.66 5.91
N ALA A 191 -14.16 11.48 6.53
CA ALA A 191 -13.78 10.21 5.90
C ALA A 191 -14.58 9.93 4.60
N SER A 192 -15.87 10.29 4.56
CA SER A 192 -16.71 10.13 3.36
C SER A 192 -16.25 11.06 2.22
N ASN A 193 -15.95 12.32 2.52
CA ASN A 193 -15.44 13.27 1.52
C ASN A 193 -14.07 12.86 1.00
N GLY A 194 -13.19 12.39 1.88
CA GLY A 194 -11.87 11.88 1.48
C GLY A 194 -11.96 10.63 0.61
N LYS A 195 -12.87 9.70 0.93
CA LYS A 195 -13.15 8.54 0.08
C LYS A 195 -13.67 8.94 -1.30
N ASN A 196 -14.61 9.87 -1.36
CA ASN A 196 -15.12 10.41 -2.63
C ASN A 196 -13.99 11.04 -3.46
N ALA A 197 -13.10 11.80 -2.82
CA ALA A 197 -11.96 12.39 -3.49
C ALA A 197 -10.98 11.32 -4.00
N LEU A 198 -10.74 10.26 -3.23
CA LEU A 198 -9.87 9.16 -3.65
C LEU A 198 -10.42 8.43 -4.87
N LEU A 199 -11.71 8.05 -4.82
CA LEU A 199 -12.37 7.34 -5.92
C LEU A 199 -12.42 8.20 -7.20
N ALA A 200 -12.71 9.49 -7.07
CA ALA A 200 -12.69 10.41 -8.21
C ALA A 200 -11.31 10.50 -8.87
N ARG A 201 -10.22 10.47 -8.10
CA ARG A 201 -8.85 10.44 -8.64
C ARG A 201 -8.47 9.12 -9.31
N CYS A 202 -9.12 8.04 -8.90
CA CYS A 202 -8.93 6.71 -9.47
C CYS A 202 -9.76 6.48 -10.75
N MET A 203 -10.76 7.33 -11.01
CA MET A 203 -11.65 7.20 -12.16
C MET A 203 -10.91 7.57 -13.46
N LYS A 204 -10.82 6.61 -14.38
CA LYS A 204 -10.27 6.78 -15.74
C LYS A 204 -11.35 7.27 -16.71
N SER A 205 -12.59 6.78 -16.59
CA SER A 205 -13.72 7.19 -17.43
C SER A 205 -15.07 7.01 -16.73
N LEU A 206 -16.07 7.74 -17.24
CA LEU A 206 -17.48 7.67 -16.84
C LEU A 206 -18.35 7.77 -18.10
N GLY A 207 -18.78 6.63 -18.65
CA GLY A 207 -19.42 6.52 -19.96
C GLY A 207 -18.63 7.27 -21.03
N ASP A 208 -19.34 8.01 -21.87
CA ASP A 208 -18.77 8.85 -22.92
C ASP A 208 -18.36 10.27 -22.46
N LEU A 209 -18.29 10.51 -21.14
CA LEU A 209 -17.97 11.84 -20.63
C LEU A 209 -16.52 12.22 -21.00
N PRO A 210 -16.29 13.39 -21.63
CA PRO A 210 -14.94 13.82 -21.99
C PRO A 210 -14.02 13.95 -20.77
N THR A 211 -12.76 13.50 -20.89
CA THR A 211 -11.77 13.46 -19.78
C THR A 211 -11.60 14.79 -19.06
N HIS A 212 -11.53 15.91 -19.80
CA HIS A 212 -11.41 17.24 -19.19
C HIS A 212 -12.61 17.63 -18.31
N ARG A 213 -13.83 17.15 -18.64
CA ARG A 213 -15.02 17.38 -17.81
C ARG A 213 -15.01 16.48 -16.58
N LEU A 214 -14.61 15.22 -16.75
CA LEU A 214 -14.43 14.27 -15.66
C LEU A 214 -13.48 14.84 -14.59
N GLU A 215 -12.31 15.32 -15.01
CA GLU A 215 -11.31 15.95 -14.13
C GLU A 215 -11.85 17.21 -13.43
N ALA A 216 -12.61 18.03 -14.14
CA ALA A 216 -13.17 19.27 -13.59
C ALA A 216 -14.27 19.02 -12.54
N LEU A 217 -15.05 17.95 -12.66
CA LEU A 217 -16.08 17.58 -11.69
C LEU A 217 -15.47 16.96 -10.42
N GLY A 218 -14.44 16.12 -10.58
CA GLY A 218 -13.69 15.53 -9.48
C GLY A 218 -14.59 14.83 -8.45
N PRO A 219 -14.42 15.10 -7.13
CA PRO A 219 -15.18 14.42 -6.07
C PRO A 219 -16.70 14.61 -6.15
N LYS A 220 -17.20 15.61 -6.88
CA LYS A 220 -18.63 15.89 -7.00
C LYS A 220 -19.38 14.74 -7.68
N ILE A 221 -18.77 14.05 -8.64
CA ILE A 221 -19.37 12.87 -9.29
C ILE A 221 -19.80 11.85 -8.24
N MET A 222 -18.90 11.54 -7.31
CA MET A 222 -19.17 10.57 -6.24
C MET A 222 -20.22 11.04 -5.23
N ALA A 223 -20.45 12.35 -5.13
CA ALA A 223 -21.50 12.91 -4.27
C ALA A 223 -22.88 12.89 -4.95
N ASP A 224 -22.92 12.98 -6.28
CA ASP A 224 -24.15 13.00 -7.07
C ASP A 224 -24.65 11.57 -7.43
N LEU A 225 -23.78 10.56 -7.38
CA LEU A 225 -24.15 9.15 -7.56
C LEU A 225 -25.03 8.62 -6.41
N THR A 226 -25.91 7.68 -6.73
CA THR A 226 -26.76 7.02 -5.74
C THR A 226 -25.95 6.17 -4.78
N MET A 227 -26.50 5.88 -3.60
CA MET A 227 -25.82 5.03 -2.61
C MET A 227 -25.61 3.60 -3.11
N THR A 228 -26.50 3.12 -4.00
CA THR A 228 -26.37 1.81 -4.67
C THR A 228 -25.13 1.80 -5.56
N ASP A 229 -25.00 2.78 -6.44
CA ASP A 229 -23.86 2.91 -7.36
C ASP A 229 -22.53 3.10 -6.63
N ARG A 230 -22.52 3.93 -5.59
CA ARG A 230 -21.33 4.09 -4.73
C ARG A 230 -20.92 2.78 -4.09
N ARG A 231 -21.89 1.96 -3.63
CA ARG A 231 -21.61 0.63 -3.06
C ARG A 231 -21.10 -0.35 -4.11
N LEU A 232 -21.58 -0.28 -5.35
CA LEU A 232 -21.06 -1.09 -6.47
C LEU A 232 -19.59 -0.76 -6.74
N ILE A 233 -19.25 0.53 -6.85
CA ILE A 233 -17.88 1.00 -7.03
C ILE A 233 -17.01 0.54 -5.86
N ASP A 234 -17.45 0.75 -4.62
CA ASP A 234 -16.71 0.35 -3.42
C ASP A 234 -16.43 -1.17 -3.38
N LYS A 235 -17.44 -1.97 -3.69
CA LYS A 235 -17.31 -3.42 -3.74
C LYS A 235 -16.33 -3.85 -4.82
N ALA A 236 -16.42 -3.26 -6.02
CA ALA A 236 -15.53 -3.57 -7.12
C ALA A 236 -14.07 -3.19 -6.79
N MET A 237 -13.85 -2.02 -6.21
CA MET A 237 -12.54 -1.56 -5.76
C MET A 237 -11.91 -2.51 -4.73
N ASN A 238 -12.68 -2.91 -3.72
CA ASN A 238 -12.19 -3.81 -2.67
C ASN A 238 -11.96 -5.24 -3.17
N SER A 239 -12.77 -5.72 -4.12
CA SER A 239 -12.66 -7.11 -4.63
C SER A 239 -11.53 -7.26 -5.67
N ALA A 240 -11.19 -6.17 -6.35
CA ALA A 240 -10.21 -6.20 -7.43
C ALA A 240 -8.77 -5.96 -6.97
N ALA A 241 -8.55 -5.41 -5.76
CA ALA A 241 -7.22 -5.04 -5.29
C ALA A 241 -6.42 -6.28 -4.84
N PRO A 242 -5.32 -6.64 -5.53
CA PRO A 242 -4.32 -7.53 -4.97
C PRO A 242 -3.68 -6.88 -3.73
N GLY A 243 -3.02 -7.67 -2.89
CA GLY A 243 -2.38 -7.19 -1.68
C GLY A 243 -2.57 -8.14 -0.50
N VAL A 244 -2.31 -7.60 0.69
CA VAL A 244 -2.38 -8.35 1.94
C VAL A 244 -3.83 -8.45 2.42
N ASP A 245 -4.26 -9.65 2.75
CA ASP A 245 -5.54 -9.89 3.40
C ASP A 245 -5.42 -9.65 4.91
N LEU A 246 -6.14 -8.64 5.38
CA LEU A 246 -6.21 -8.27 6.79
C LEU A 246 -7.44 -8.84 7.49
N VAL A 247 -8.35 -9.50 6.76
CA VAL A 247 -9.53 -10.13 7.35
C VAL A 247 -9.10 -11.40 8.07
N ARG A 248 -9.64 -11.57 9.28
CA ARG A 248 -9.41 -12.71 10.16
C ARG A 248 -10.71 -13.31 10.61
N GLU A 249 -10.78 -14.63 10.54
CA GLU A 249 -11.87 -15.42 11.09
C GLU A 249 -11.56 -15.76 12.54
N HIS A 250 -12.53 -15.49 13.42
CA HIS A 250 -12.41 -15.73 14.85
C HIS A 250 -13.63 -16.49 15.35
N GLU A 251 -13.45 -17.30 16.38
CA GLU A 251 -14.53 -17.84 17.19
C GLU A 251 -14.52 -17.17 18.56
N CYS A 252 -15.65 -16.59 18.96
CA CYS A 252 -15.76 -15.92 20.25
C CYS A 252 -15.78 -16.93 21.39
N GLY A 253 -14.76 -16.92 22.25
CA GLY A 253 -14.67 -17.81 23.42
C GLY A 253 -15.82 -17.67 24.43
N ALA A 254 -16.48 -16.51 24.48
CA ALA A 254 -17.59 -16.28 25.41
C ALA A 254 -18.96 -16.79 24.92
N CYS A 255 -19.24 -16.70 23.62
CA CYS A 255 -20.55 -17.05 23.06
C CYS A 255 -20.54 -18.12 21.96
N GLY A 256 -19.36 -18.60 21.57
CA GLY A 256 -19.17 -19.66 20.56
C GLY A 256 -19.50 -19.27 19.13
N ARG A 257 -19.77 -17.99 18.85
CA ARG A 257 -20.10 -17.53 17.49
C ARG A 257 -18.83 -17.16 16.71
N SER A 258 -18.78 -17.62 15.47
CA SER A 258 -17.78 -17.20 14.49
C SER A 258 -18.07 -15.79 13.97
N PHE A 259 -17.01 -15.01 13.73
CA PHE A 259 -17.10 -13.69 13.12
C PHE A 259 -15.80 -13.34 12.41
N SER A 260 -15.92 -12.54 11.35
CA SER A 260 -14.79 -11.96 10.64
C SER A 260 -14.49 -10.55 11.17
N ALA A 261 -13.22 -10.22 11.40
CA ALA A 261 -12.78 -8.87 11.74
C ALA A 261 -11.52 -8.50 10.95
N SER A 262 -11.32 -7.21 10.69
CA SER A 262 -10.07 -6.74 10.06
C SER A 262 -9.02 -6.49 11.14
N LEU A 263 -7.79 -6.93 10.89
CA LEU A 263 -6.62 -6.54 11.67
C LEU A 263 -6.44 -5.02 11.59
N ASP A 264 -6.44 -4.36 12.75
CA ASP A 264 -6.24 -2.91 12.85
C ASP A 264 -4.76 -2.53 12.76
N LEU A 265 -4.42 -1.71 11.77
CA LEU A 265 -3.06 -1.20 11.54
C LEU A 265 -2.93 0.29 11.91
N SER A 266 -3.86 0.88 12.65
CA SER A 266 -3.84 2.33 12.92
C SER A 266 -2.62 2.79 13.73
N ASN A 267 -2.05 1.93 14.58
CA ASN A 267 -0.90 2.26 15.44
C ASN A 267 0.25 1.26 15.33
N PHE A 268 0.28 0.42 14.30
CA PHE A 268 1.25 -0.69 14.24
C PHE A 268 2.71 -0.24 14.01
N LEU A 269 2.95 1.02 13.66
CA LEU A 269 4.30 1.60 13.58
C LEU A 269 4.67 2.44 14.81
N ALA A 270 3.73 2.64 15.74
CA ALA A 270 4.02 3.35 16.98
C ALA A 270 4.92 2.47 17.85
N LEU A 271 6.05 3.02 18.27
CA LEU A 271 6.86 2.44 19.34
C LEU A 271 6.03 2.54 20.63
N ALA A 272 5.79 1.40 21.28
CA ALA A 272 5.14 1.33 22.59
C ALA A 272 5.95 2.09 23.66
#